data_AF-A0A0D2MJN1-F1
#
_entry.id   AF-A0A0D2MJN1-F1
#
_cell.length_a   1.000
_cell.length_b   1.000
_cell.length_c   1.000
_cell.angle_alpha   90.00
_cell.angle_beta   90.00
_cell.angle_gamma   90.00
#
_symmetry.space_group_name_H-M   'P 1'
#
loop_
_entity.id
_entity.type
_entity.pdbx_description
1 polymer ?
#
loop_
_entity_poly.entity_id
_entity_poly.type
_entity_poly.pdbx_seq_one_letter_code
_entity_poly.pdbx_strand_id
1 'polypeptide(L)'
;MAHILRRLGEAALRVRKVGTNANIWLPPIVSRRKAMEVRHQWLAEGKDWPYEHIVPGIPKNDLPYRDGRQKGHKREVERRDRQARIKDAMAKMPQLIAEYRVAPVDKLLMTQRQIREKYVLRKLK
;
A
#
# COMPACT_ATOMS: atom_id res chain seq x y z
N MET A 1 21.93 -23.02 26.43
CA MET A 1 21.57 -22.91 24.99
C MET A 1 22.72 -23.26 24.06
N ALA A 2 23.96 -22.84 24.35
CA ALA A 2 25.15 -23.33 23.64
C ALA A 2 25.22 -24.87 23.58
N HIS A 3 24.74 -25.59 24.60
CA HIS A 3 24.70 -27.06 24.62
C HIS A 3 23.76 -27.69 23.57
N ILE A 4 22.64 -27.02 23.22
CA ILE A 4 21.68 -27.53 22.20
C ILE A 4 22.29 -27.39 20.82
N LEU A 5 22.89 -26.24 20.51
CA LEU A 5 23.63 -26.02 19.27
C LEU A 5 24.88 -26.88 19.19
N ARG A 6 25.58 -27.13 20.29
CA ARG A 6 26.74 -28.05 20.33
C ARG A 6 26.34 -29.50 20.04
N ARG A 7 25.14 -29.92 20.45
CA ARG A 7 24.66 -31.31 20.30
C ARG A 7 23.94 -31.57 18.98
N LEU A 8 23.08 -30.63 18.56
CA LEU A 8 22.21 -30.78 17.39
C LEU A 8 22.69 -29.95 16.19
N GLY A 9 23.62 -29.02 16.40
CA GLY A 9 24.22 -28.20 15.35
C GLY A 9 23.17 -27.51 14.49
N GLU A 10 23.36 -27.67 13.19
CA GLU A 10 22.50 -27.14 12.13
C GLU A 10 21.03 -27.63 12.23
N ALA A 11 20.79 -28.86 12.70
CA ALA A 11 19.43 -29.41 12.77
C ALA A 11 18.53 -28.66 13.77
N ALA A 12 19.11 -27.96 14.75
CA ALA A 12 18.37 -27.14 15.70
C ALA A 12 17.83 -25.84 15.08
N LEU A 13 18.46 -25.36 14.00
CA LEU A 13 18.16 -24.08 13.34
C LEU A 13 17.27 -24.24 12.12
N ARG A 14 17.17 -25.44 11.55
CA ARG A 14 16.32 -25.73 10.39
C ARG A 14 14.88 -26.03 10.79
N VAL A 15 13.96 -25.65 9.91
CA VAL A 15 12.54 -26.06 9.98
C VAL A 15 12.47 -27.57 9.78
N ARG A 16 11.59 -28.24 10.53
CA ARG A 16 11.50 -29.70 10.51
C ARG A 16 10.18 -30.13 9.89
N LYS A 17 10.21 -31.09 8.97
CA LYS A 17 9.00 -31.73 8.45
C LYS A 17 8.66 -32.92 9.33
N VAL A 18 7.41 -33.05 9.77
CA VAL A 18 6.95 -34.20 10.57
C VAL A 18 6.02 -35.05 9.74
N GLY A 19 6.36 -36.33 9.59
CA GLY A 19 5.63 -37.32 8.81
C GLY A 19 6.09 -37.41 7.35
N THR A 20 6.12 -38.61 6.81
CA THR A 20 6.43 -38.89 5.39
C THR A 20 5.36 -38.33 4.45
N ASN A 21 4.08 -38.30 4.89
CA ASN A 21 2.93 -37.85 4.10
C ASN A 21 2.33 -36.50 4.54
N ALA A 22 2.74 -35.93 5.67
CA ALA A 22 2.14 -34.70 6.20
C ALA A 22 2.92 -33.46 5.74
N ASN A 23 2.22 -32.50 5.14
CA ASN A 23 2.72 -31.17 4.78
C ASN A 23 2.92 -30.24 6.00
N ILE A 24 3.16 -30.82 7.19
CA ILE A 24 3.27 -30.06 8.44
C ILE A 24 4.74 -29.73 8.66
N TRP A 25 5.03 -28.43 8.62
CA TRP A 25 6.33 -27.87 8.93
C TRP A 25 6.33 -27.36 10.37
N LEU A 26 7.10 -28.01 11.22
CA LEU A 26 7.36 -27.54 12.57
C LEU A 26 8.47 -26.47 12.57
N PRO A 27 8.34 -25.45 13.43
CA PRO A 27 9.39 -24.47 13.62
C PRO A 27 10.71 -25.13 14.07
N PRO A 28 11.84 -24.44 13.84
CA PRO A 28 13.13 -24.88 14.34
C PRO A 28 13.11 -25.02 15.87
N ILE A 29 13.94 -25.92 16.39
CA ILE A 29 14.06 -26.16 17.85
C ILE A 29 14.49 -24.88 18.56
N VAL A 30 15.40 -24.12 17.94
CA VAL A 30 15.85 -22.82 18.42
C VAL A 30 15.20 -21.74 17.57
N SER A 31 14.47 -20.83 18.21
CA SER A 31 13.87 -19.69 17.51
C SER A 31 14.93 -18.76 16.92
N ARG A 32 14.58 -18.06 15.84
CA ARG A 32 15.51 -17.13 15.16
C ARG A 32 16.10 -16.08 16.10
N ARG A 33 15.30 -15.51 17.00
CA ARG A 33 15.76 -14.54 18.01
C ARG A 33 16.85 -15.12 18.89
N LYS A 34 16.61 -16.32 19.42
CA LYS A 34 17.55 -17.06 20.27
C LYS A 34 18.84 -17.41 19.52
N ALA A 35 18.74 -17.79 18.25
CA ALA A 35 19.91 -18.03 17.41
C ALA A 35 20.75 -16.76 17.21
N MET A 36 20.12 -15.61 17.00
CA MET A 36 20.80 -14.31 16.90
C MET A 36 21.51 -13.91 18.21
N GLU A 37 20.88 -14.14 19.37
CA GLU A 37 21.52 -13.89 20.67
C GLU A 37 22.81 -14.72 20.83
N VAL A 38 22.78 -16.00 20.45
CA VAL A 38 23.98 -16.86 20.49
C VAL A 38 25.03 -16.41 19.46
N ARG A 39 24.60 -16.01 18.26
CA ARG A 39 25.50 -15.44 17.23
C ARG A 39 26.23 -14.21 17.76
N HIS A 40 25.51 -13.29 18.42
CA HIS A 40 26.12 -12.11 19.03
C HIS A 40 27.15 -12.48 20.12
N GLN A 41 26.87 -13.50 20.93
CA GLN A 41 27.82 -14.00 21.93
C GLN A 41 29.08 -14.58 21.26
N TRP A 42 28.94 -15.37 20.20
CA TRP A 42 30.08 -15.93 19.46
C TRP A 42 30.96 -14.85 18.83
N LEU A 43 30.33 -13.87 18.17
CA LEU A 43 31.05 -12.75 17.58
C LEU A 43 31.74 -11.89 18.65
N ALA A 44 31.13 -11.72 19.82
CA ALA A 44 31.75 -11.01 20.95
C ALA A 44 32.96 -11.76 21.53
N GLU A 45 32.95 -13.10 21.47
CA GLU A 45 34.10 -13.96 21.80
C GLU A 45 35.18 -13.99 20.71
N GLY A 46 35.01 -13.25 19.61
CA GLY A 46 35.94 -13.22 18.47
C GLY A 46 35.91 -14.49 17.62
N LYS A 47 34.86 -15.32 17.75
CA LYS A 47 34.70 -16.56 16.99
C LYS A 47 33.78 -16.34 15.79
N ASP A 48 34.10 -17.00 14.69
CA ASP A 48 33.26 -16.98 13.50
C ASP A 48 31.99 -17.81 13.69
N TRP A 49 30.86 -17.27 13.25
CA TRP A 49 29.58 -17.96 13.32
C TRP A 49 29.44 -18.95 12.15
N PRO A 50 29.34 -20.28 12.40
CA PRO A 50 29.42 -21.29 11.36
C PRO A 50 28.10 -21.52 10.62
N TYR A 51 27.01 -20.87 11.05
CA TYR A 51 25.65 -21.09 10.51
C TYR A 51 25.10 -19.84 9.81
N GLU A 52 25.96 -19.02 9.21
CA GLU A 52 25.58 -17.77 8.52
C GLU A 52 24.63 -18.04 7.33
N HIS A 53 24.71 -19.23 6.72
CA HIS A 53 23.82 -19.66 5.63
C HIS A 53 22.39 -20.01 6.07
N ILE A 54 22.16 -20.26 7.37
CA ILE A 54 20.84 -20.68 7.91
C ILE A 54 20.18 -19.52 8.65
N VAL A 55 20.95 -18.88 9.52
CA VAL A 55 20.52 -17.70 10.27
C VAL A 55 21.46 -16.58 9.84
N PRO A 56 21.21 -15.98 8.67
CA PRO A 56 21.94 -14.79 8.29
C PRO A 56 21.64 -13.71 9.33
N GLY A 57 22.63 -12.86 9.59
CA GLY A 57 22.42 -11.62 10.30
C GLY A 57 21.33 -10.76 9.63
N ILE A 58 21.12 -9.54 10.13
CA ILE A 58 20.28 -8.57 9.41
C ILE A 58 20.89 -8.44 8.00
N PRO A 59 20.16 -8.85 6.93
CA PRO A 59 20.71 -8.75 5.59
C PRO A 59 21.04 -7.29 5.36
N LYS A 60 22.28 -7.00 4.90
CA LYS A 60 22.58 -5.69 4.36
C LYS A 60 21.58 -5.49 3.22
N ASN A 61 20.74 -4.47 3.34
CA ASN A 61 19.91 -4.07 2.22
C ASN A 61 20.91 -3.51 1.20
N ASP A 62 21.44 -4.36 0.33
CA ASP A 62 22.49 -3.99 -0.63
C ASP A 62 21.99 -2.92 -1.61
N LEU A 63 20.66 -2.82 -1.75
CA LEU A 63 20.00 -1.76 -2.49
C LEU A 63 19.54 -0.68 -1.51
N PRO A 64 20.03 0.57 -1.64
CA PRO A 64 19.44 1.66 -0.89
C PRO A 64 17.97 1.79 -1.32
N TYR A 65 17.06 1.83 -0.35
CA TYR A 65 15.63 2.10 -0.54
C TYR A 65 15.36 3.37 -1.39
N ARG A 66 16.38 4.20 -1.56
CA ARG A 66 16.41 5.46 -2.30
C ARG A 66 16.40 5.30 -3.82
N ASP A 67 16.84 4.16 -4.36
CA ASP A 67 16.98 3.96 -5.81
C ASP A 67 15.69 3.45 -6.48
N GLY A 68 14.67 3.13 -5.68
CA GLY A 68 13.34 2.79 -6.19
C GLY A 68 12.60 4.03 -6.71
N ARG A 69 11.99 3.93 -7.89
CA ARG A 69 11.08 4.97 -8.41
C ARG A 69 9.93 5.18 -7.43
N GLN A 70 9.92 6.32 -6.74
CA GLN A 70 8.86 6.67 -5.81
C GLN A 70 7.55 6.85 -6.57
N LYS A 71 6.46 6.29 -6.03
CA LYS A 71 5.11 6.35 -6.63
C LYS A 71 4.55 7.77 -6.78
N GLY A 72 5.05 8.72 -5.97
CA GLY A 72 4.49 10.07 -5.86
C GLY A 72 3.16 10.12 -5.10
N HIS A 73 2.70 11.33 -4.76
CA HIS A 73 1.41 11.48 -4.06
C HIS A 73 0.23 11.39 -5.04
N LYS A 74 -0.93 10.88 -4.58
CA LYS A 74 -2.17 10.81 -5.39
C LYS A 74 -2.51 12.14 -6.09
N ARG A 75 -2.34 13.26 -5.39
CA ARG A 75 -2.57 14.62 -5.91
C ARG A 75 -1.69 15.00 -7.10
N GLU A 76 -0.51 14.41 -7.24
CA GLU A 76 0.41 14.69 -8.35
C GLU A 76 -0.01 13.91 -9.59
N VAL A 77 -0.45 12.68 -9.40
CA VAL A 77 -1.02 11.83 -10.45
C VAL A 77 -2.27 12.50 -11.04
N GLU A 78 -3.18 12.97 -10.18
CA GLU A 78 -4.46 13.57 -10.59
C GLU A 78 -4.36 15.02 -11.08
N ARG A 79 -3.19 15.67 -10.93
CA ARG A 79 -3.02 17.09 -11.27
C ARG A 79 -3.33 17.37 -12.74
N ARG A 80 -2.88 16.49 -13.64
CA ARG A 80 -3.07 16.64 -15.09
C ARG A 80 -4.55 16.54 -15.46
N ASP A 81 -5.24 15.54 -14.94
CA ASP A 81 -6.68 15.33 -15.19
C ASP A 81 -7.51 16.50 -14.65
N ARG A 82 -7.16 17.00 -13.47
CA ARG A 82 -7.82 18.17 -12.88
C ARG A 82 -7.64 19.42 -13.74
N GLN A 83 -6.43 19.66 -14.27
CA GLN A 83 -6.17 20.78 -15.17
C GLN A 83 -6.97 20.69 -16.47
N ALA A 84 -7.09 19.49 -17.05
CA ALA A 84 -7.91 19.28 -18.25
C ALA A 84 -9.39 19.61 -17.99
N ARG A 85 -9.96 19.11 -16.89
CA ARG A 85 -11.36 19.40 -16.51
C ARG A 85 -11.62 20.89 -16.29
N ILE A 86 -10.67 21.60 -15.67
CA ILE A 86 -10.77 23.05 -15.46
C ILE A 86 -10.78 23.78 -16.80
N LYS A 87 -9.89 23.41 -17.73
CA LYS A 87 -9.83 24.01 -19.07
C LYS A 87 -11.15 23.83 -19.82
N ASP A 88 -11.72 22.63 -19.79
CA ASP A 88 -13.00 22.32 -20.45
C ASP A 88 -14.16 23.11 -19.83
N ALA A 89 -14.17 23.26 -18.50
CA ALA A 89 -15.18 24.05 -17.80
C ALA A 89 -15.06 25.54 -18.13
N MET A 90 -13.83 26.08 -18.19
CA MET A 90 -13.60 27.47 -18.57
C MET A 90 -14.03 27.76 -20.00
N ALA A 91 -13.84 26.82 -20.93
CA ALA A 91 -14.31 26.97 -22.31
C ALA A 91 -15.84 27.09 -22.41
N LYS A 92 -16.58 26.40 -21.54
CA LYS A 92 -18.06 26.43 -21.48
C LYS A 92 -18.62 27.62 -20.69
N MET A 93 -17.78 28.32 -19.94
CA MET A 93 -18.20 29.41 -19.05
C MET A 93 -18.98 30.54 -19.76
N PRO A 94 -18.59 31.02 -20.96
CA PRO A 94 -19.34 32.10 -21.63
C PRO A 94 -20.78 31.69 -22.00
N GLN A 95 -20.96 30.45 -22.44
CA GLN A 95 -22.28 29.91 -22.77
C GLN A 95 -23.17 29.81 -21.52
N LEU A 96 -22.61 29.29 -20.43
CA LEU A 96 -23.33 29.19 -19.15
C LEU A 96 -23.73 30.56 -18.59
N ILE A 97 -22.87 31.58 -18.73
CA ILE A 97 -23.18 32.96 -18.33
C ILE A 97 -24.31 33.54 -19.20
N ALA A 98 -24.26 33.31 -20.52
CA ALA A 98 -25.31 33.75 -21.43
C ALA A 98 -26.66 33.09 -21.10
N GLU A 99 -26.68 31.77 -20.88
CA GLU A 99 -27.88 31.03 -20.45
C GLU A 99 -28.42 31.55 -19.12
N TYR A 100 -27.55 31.86 -18.15
CA TYR A 100 -27.95 32.41 -16.86
C TYR A 100 -28.56 33.81 -16.98
N ARG A 101 -27.99 34.68 -17.83
CA ARG A 101 -28.48 36.06 -18.04
C ARG A 101 -29.83 36.12 -18.75
N VAL A 102 -30.13 35.14 -19.60
CA VAL A 102 -31.38 35.06 -20.38
C VAL A 102 -32.43 34.18 -19.67
N ALA A 103 -32.09 33.59 -18.52
CA ALA A 103 -33.03 32.76 -17.78
C ALA A 103 -34.24 33.59 -17.33
N PRO A 104 -35.48 33.17 -17.65
CA PRO A 104 -36.67 33.86 -17.18
C PRO A 104 -36.69 33.86 -15.65
N VAL A 105 -37.07 34.99 -15.05
CA VAL A 105 -37.11 35.24 -13.59
C VAL A 105 -37.80 34.10 -12.82
N ASP A 106 -38.74 33.42 -13.47
CA ASP A 106 -39.39 32.20 -13.00
C ASP A 106 -38.39 31.11 -12.52
N LYS A 107 -37.27 30.88 -13.21
CA LYS A 107 -36.28 29.85 -12.80
C LYS A 107 -35.51 30.23 -11.54
N LEU A 108 -35.47 31.52 -11.18
CA LEU A 108 -34.79 32.04 -9.99
C LEU A 108 -35.74 32.13 -8.78
N LEU A 109 -37.02 32.42 -9.02
CA LEU A 109 -38.01 32.64 -7.95
C LEU A 109 -38.91 31.41 -7.69
N MET A 110 -38.98 30.46 -8.62
CA MET A 110 -39.80 29.26 -8.45
C MET A 110 -38.98 28.08 -7.93
N THR A 111 -39.60 27.30 -7.06
CA THR A 111 -39.05 26.02 -6.61
C THR A 111 -39.04 24.99 -7.76
N GLN A 112 -38.16 23.99 -7.68
CA GLN A 112 -38.04 22.93 -8.71
C GLN A 112 -39.39 22.27 -9.07
N ARG A 113 -40.29 22.12 -8.11
CA ARG A 113 -41.64 21.57 -8.31
C ARG A 113 -42.51 22.47 -9.19
N GLN A 114 -42.53 23.77 -8.92
CA GLN A 114 -43.30 24.77 -9.67
C GLN A 114 -42.79 24.92 -11.11
N ILE A 115 -41.48 24.84 -11.32
CA ILE A 115 -40.87 24.82 -12.66
C ILE A 115 -41.36 23.59 -13.45
N ARG A 116 -41.39 22.42 -12.80
CA ARG A 116 -41.83 21.16 -13.42
C ARG A 116 -43.30 21.22 -13.83
N GLU A 117 -44.16 21.78 -12.99
CA GLU A 117 -45.58 21.99 -13.31
C GLU A 117 -45.77 22.98 -14.48
N LYS A 118 -45.08 24.13 -14.46
CA LYS A 118 -45.26 25.20 -15.46
C LYS A 118 -44.72 24.84 -16.85
N TYR A 119 -43.53 24.22 -16.92
CA TYR A 119 -42.82 24.00 -18.19
C TYR A 119 -42.90 22.58 -18.74
N VAL A 120 -43.13 21.57 -17.89
CA VAL A 120 -43.15 20.15 -18.30
C VAL A 120 -44.58 19.63 -18.39
N LEU A 121 -45.37 19.74 -17.32
CA LEU A 121 -46.73 19.18 -17.29
C LEU A 121 -47.72 19.95 -18.16
N ARG A 122 -47.57 21.27 -18.26
CA ARG A 122 -48.45 22.11 -19.09
C ARG A 122 -48.22 21.95 -20.60
N LYS A 123 -47.05 21.44 -21.03
CA LYS A 123 -46.74 21.14 -22.45
C LYS A 123 -47.23 19.75 -22.89
N LEU A 124 -47.58 18.88 -21.95
CA LEU A 124 -48.05 17.52 -22.19
C LEU A 124 -49.58 17.41 -22.24
N LYS A 125 -50.29 18.52 -21.96
CA LYS A 125 -51.73 18.69 -22.18
C LYS A 125 -51.93 19.53 -23.43
#